data_AF-X1S4F8-F1
#
_entry.id   AF-X1S4F8-F1
#
_cell.length_a   1.000
_cell.length_b   1.000
_cell.length_c   1.000
_cell.angle_alpha   90.00
_cell.angle_beta   90.00
_cell.angle_gamma   90.00
#
_symmetry.space_group_name_H-M   'P 1'
#
loop_
_entity.id
_entity.type
_entity.pdbx_description
1 polymer ?
#
loop_
_entity_poly.entity_id
_entity_poly.type
_entity_poly.pdbx_seq_one_letter_code
_entity_poly.pdbx_strand_id
1 'polypeptide(L)'
;LARTFNHIYVPRFIKAKYNGKKLITGFGYKYGDLPAVIKRRIIKNMDNVECLTKPPIPFHDPSMGPGEIEIARGCTHTCPFSISGDSRIVTEQGLLKVSDMRSGIVQKLNEDVKYSDISIRVASDDGTKEATCWLDEGVRDLYRVSTKRGHYIDCTPNHKLRVIDVNGNYIWREAQEQYNLLIYQ
;
A
#
# COMPACT_ATOMS: atom_id res chain seq x y z
N LEU A 1 20.21 -8.88 14.13
CA LEU A 1 19.69 -10.26 14.27
C LEU A 1 19.06 -10.69 12.95
N ALA A 2 19.52 -11.79 12.35
CA ALA A 2 18.91 -12.35 11.14
C ALA A 2 17.58 -13.03 11.50
N ARG A 3 16.54 -12.81 10.70
CA ARG A 3 15.22 -13.46 10.84
C ARG A 3 14.97 -14.37 9.64
N THR A 4 14.38 -15.53 9.88
CA THR A 4 14.03 -16.51 8.85
C THR A 4 12.57 -16.35 8.47
N PHE A 5 12.29 -16.23 7.16
CA PHE A 5 10.94 -16.14 6.64
C PHE A 5 10.66 -17.32 5.70
N ASN A 6 9.57 -18.05 5.94
CA ASN A 6 9.18 -19.24 5.16
C ASN A 6 8.16 -18.96 4.06
N HIS A 7 7.81 -17.69 3.84
CA HIS A 7 6.70 -17.26 2.97
C HIS A 7 7.07 -16.12 2.02
N ILE A 8 8.35 -15.72 1.97
CA ILE A 8 8.86 -14.76 0.98
C ILE A 8 9.48 -15.56 -0.18
N TYR A 9 9.06 -15.23 -1.40
CA TYR A 9 9.70 -15.71 -2.61
C TYR A 9 10.60 -14.61 -3.18
N VAL A 10 11.91 -14.89 -3.34
CA VAL A 10 12.90 -13.95 -3.90
C VAL A 10 13.47 -14.52 -5.20
N PRO A 11 12.93 -14.15 -6.38
CA PRO A 11 13.34 -14.71 -7.67
C PRO A 11 14.84 -14.59 -7.96
N ARG A 12 15.47 -13.52 -7.49
CA ARG A 12 16.92 -13.26 -7.67
C ARG A 12 17.81 -14.37 -7.08
N PHE A 13 17.29 -15.16 -6.16
CA PHE A 13 18.03 -16.26 -5.54
C PHE A 13 17.78 -17.61 -6.21
N ILE A 14 16.90 -17.67 -7.22
CA ILE A 14 16.65 -18.88 -8.00
C ILE A 14 17.35 -18.78 -9.35
N LYS A 15 18.10 -19.82 -9.70
CA LYS A 15 18.68 -20.02 -11.03
C LYS A 15 17.85 -21.02 -11.80
N ALA A 16 17.15 -20.57 -12.83
CA ALA A 16 16.51 -21.49 -13.78
C ALA A 16 17.58 -22.22 -14.60
N LYS A 17 17.41 -23.52 -14.77
CA LYS A 17 18.19 -24.35 -15.71
C LYS A 17 17.37 -24.51 -16.99
N TYR A 18 18.04 -24.38 -18.12
CA TYR A 18 17.42 -24.47 -19.43
C TYR A 18 18.05 -25.59 -20.25
N ASN A 19 17.28 -26.22 -21.13
CA ASN A 19 17.83 -27.08 -22.18
C ASN A 19 18.28 -26.25 -23.40
N GLY A 20 18.86 -26.91 -24.40
CA GLY A 20 19.28 -26.27 -25.66
C GLY A 20 18.15 -25.60 -26.46
N LYS A 21 16.88 -25.85 -26.11
CA LYS A 21 15.69 -25.19 -26.69
C LYS A 21 15.16 -24.03 -25.83
N LYS A 22 15.93 -23.57 -24.83
CA LYS A 22 15.53 -22.53 -23.86
C LYS A 22 14.27 -22.87 -23.06
N LEU A 23 13.92 -24.15 -22.91
CA LEU A 23 12.85 -24.60 -22.01
C LEU A 23 13.40 -24.83 -20.62
N ILE A 24 12.65 -24.44 -19.59
CA ILE A 24 13.01 -24.65 -18.18
C ILE A 24 12.98 -26.15 -17.89
N THR A 25 14.12 -26.70 -17.43
CA THR A 25 14.26 -28.10 -17.02
C THR A 25 14.37 -28.27 -15.51
N GLY A 26 14.56 -27.18 -14.78
CA GLY A 26 14.57 -27.19 -13.32
C GLY A 26 15.05 -25.89 -12.72
N PHE A 27 15.17 -25.88 -11.40
CA PHE A 27 15.63 -24.74 -10.62
C PHE A 27 16.79 -25.14 -9.73
N GLY A 28 17.76 -24.25 -9.59
CA GLY A 28 18.79 -24.29 -8.56
C GLY A 28 18.67 -23.06 -7.67
N TYR A 29 19.27 -23.12 -6.48
CA TYR A 29 19.20 -22.06 -5.48
C TYR A 29 20.59 -21.47 -5.26
N LYS A 30 20.67 -20.14 -5.15
CA LYS A 30 21.94 -19.43 -4.96
C LYS A 30 22.52 -19.65 -3.55
N TYR A 31 21.65 -19.88 -2.57
CA TYR A 31 21.99 -20.11 -1.17
C TYR A 31 21.35 -21.44 -0.71
N GLY A 32 22.04 -22.19 0.15
CA GLY A 32 21.64 -23.54 0.55
C GLY A 32 20.49 -23.61 1.56
N ASP A 33 20.17 -22.49 2.19
CA ASP A 33 19.11 -22.33 3.19
C ASP A 33 17.74 -21.97 2.58
N LEU A 34 17.64 -21.93 1.25
CA LEU A 34 16.40 -21.62 0.55
C LEU A 34 15.46 -22.84 0.46
N PRO A 35 14.14 -22.64 0.61
CA PRO A 35 13.19 -23.74 0.54
C PRO A 35 13.11 -24.33 -0.87
N ALA A 36 13.21 -25.66 -0.96
CA ALA A 36 13.11 -26.40 -2.21
C ALA A 36 11.69 -26.36 -2.85
N VAL A 37 10.66 -26.07 -2.06
CA VAL A 37 9.26 -26.01 -2.51
C VAL A 37 8.66 -24.65 -2.17
N ILE A 38 8.20 -23.91 -3.18
CA ILE A 38 7.55 -22.61 -3.02
C ILE A 38 6.05 -22.83 -2.80
N LYS A 39 5.55 -22.50 -1.62
CA LYS A 39 4.11 -22.47 -1.34
C LYS A 39 3.51 -21.17 -1.89
N ARG A 40 2.59 -21.29 -2.85
CA ARG A 40 1.82 -20.16 -3.37
C ARG A 40 0.54 -19.98 -2.56
N ARG A 41 0.24 -18.76 -2.14
CA ARG A 41 -1.08 -18.37 -1.63
C ARG A 41 -1.84 -17.70 -2.78
N ILE A 42 -2.96 -18.28 -3.19
CA ILE A 42 -3.86 -17.70 -4.20
C ILE A 42 -5.11 -17.23 -3.46
N ILE A 43 -5.34 -15.92 -3.44
CA ILE A 43 -6.53 -15.33 -2.82
C ILE A 43 -7.60 -15.21 -3.92
N LYS A 44 -8.65 -16.00 -3.80
CA LYS A 44 -9.76 -16.02 -4.78
C LYS A 44 -10.81 -14.95 -4.52
N ASN A 45 -10.95 -14.54 -3.27
CA ASN A 45 -11.86 -13.48 -2.83
C ASN A 45 -11.06 -12.52 -1.95
N MET A 46 -10.86 -11.31 -2.45
CA MET A 46 -10.09 -10.27 -1.75
C MET A 46 -10.89 -9.57 -0.66
N ASP A 47 -12.21 -9.66 -0.70
CA ASP A 47 -13.10 -9.01 0.27
C ASP A 47 -13.21 -9.83 1.58
N ASN A 48 -12.77 -11.09 1.58
CA ASN A 48 -12.80 -11.97 2.75
C ASN A 48 -11.44 -12.66 2.98
N VAL A 49 -10.36 -11.88 2.93
CA VAL A 49 -9.01 -12.39 3.15
C VAL A 49 -8.49 -11.97 4.52
N GLU A 50 -7.98 -12.94 5.29
CA GLU A 50 -7.22 -12.64 6.50
C GLU A 50 -5.94 -11.87 6.14
N CYS A 51 -5.85 -10.66 6.66
CA CYS A 51 -4.71 -9.78 6.53
C CYS A 51 -3.48 -10.36 7.23
N LEU A 52 -2.28 -10.07 6.70
CA LEU A 52 -1.05 -10.46 7.35
C LEU A 52 -0.86 -9.63 8.63
N THR A 53 -0.92 -10.29 9.78
CA THR A 53 -0.67 -9.64 11.08
C THR A 53 0.81 -9.40 11.35
N LYS A 54 1.70 -10.00 10.55
CA LYS A 54 3.16 -9.85 10.62
C LYS A 54 3.72 -9.78 9.19
N PRO A 55 3.71 -8.61 8.53
CA PRO A 55 4.21 -8.49 7.18
C PRO A 55 5.72 -8.82 7.16
N PRO A 56 6.18 -9.66 6.22
CA PRO A 56 7.59 -9.99 6.09
C PRO A 56 8.33 -8.84 5.41
N ILE A 57 8.69 -7.82 6.19
CA ILE A 57 9.52 -6.72 5.71
C ILE A 57 10.94 -6.95 6.22
N PRO A 58 11.87 -7.40 5.36
CA PRO A 58 13.27 -7.51 5.73
C PRO A 58 13.88 -6.11 5.74
N PHE A 59 14.47 -5.71 6.87
CA PHE A 59 15.35 -4.54 7.02
C PHE A 59 14.80 -3.21 6.49
N HIS A 60 13.65 -2.78 7.01
CA HIS A 60 13.31 -1.37 6.89
C HIS A 60 12.57 -0.89 8.14
N ASP A 61 13.09 0.20 8.72
CA ASP A 61 12.31 1.16 9.50
C ASP A 61 11.91 2.28 8.52
N PRO A 62 10.72 2.18 7.91
CA PRO A 62 10.08 3.32 7.29
C PRO A 62 9.32 4.04 8.41
N SER A 63 9.81 5.18 8.90
CA SER A 63 9.20 6.01 9.97
C SER A 63 7.72 6.48 9.86
N MET A 64 6.95 5.98 8.86
CA MET A 64 5.56 6.27 8.40
C MET A 64 5.15 5.22 7.32
N GLY A 65 5.54 3.96 7.48
CA GLY A 65 5.59 2.85 6.48
C GLY A 65 4.33 2.32 5.74
N PRO A 66 4.28 1.02 5.38
CA PRO A 66 3.59 0.57 4.18
C PRO A 66 2.10 0.26 4.37
N GLY A 67 1.26 0.95 3.59
CA GLY A 67 -0.19 0.76 3.57
C GLY A 67 -0.99 2.04 3.76
N GLU A 68 -0.35 3.21 3.74
CA GLU A 68 -1.04 4.48 3.91
C GLU A 68 -2.01 4.73 2.75
N ILE A 69 -3.29 4.62 3.10
CA ILE A 69 -4.18 5.73 2.85
C ILE A 69 -4.21 6.53 4.14
N GLU A 70 -3.81 7.80 4.03
CA GLU A 70 -4.12 8.81 5.02
C GLU A 70 -5.65 8.88 5.15
N ILE A 71 -6.17 8.23 6.19
CA ILE A 71 -7.19 8.92 6.97
C ILE A 71 -6.38 9.93 7.75
N ALA A 72 -6.20 11.09 7.13
CA ALA A 72 -5.51 12.21 7.74
C ALA A 72 -6.03 12.31 9.17
N ARG A 73 -5.11 12.46 10.14
CA ARG A 73 -5.52 13.17 11.35
C ARG A 73 -6.13 14.45 10.85
N GLY A 74 -7.43 14.61 11.08
CA GLY A 74 -8.05 15.92 10.98
C GLY A 74 -7.22 16.84 11.85
N CYS A 75 -6.34 17.62 11.23
CA CYS A 75 -6.21 18.97 11.69
C CYS A 75 -7.65 19.49 11.67
N THR A 76 -8.11 20.08 12.76
CA THR A 76 -9.44 20.67 12.87
C THR A 76 -9.69 21.76 11.81
N HIS A 77 -8.68 22.06 10.98
CA HIS A 77 -8.73 22.79 9.73
C HIS A 77 -8.37 21.88 8.55
N THR A 78 -9.40 21.37 7.86
CA THR A 78 -9.42 21.06 6.41
C THR A 78 -8.07 20.67 5.79
N CYS A 79 -7.69 19.40 5.85
CA CYS A 79 -6.58 18.91 5.01
C CYS A 79 -7.05 18.88 3.54
N PRO A 80 -6.37 19.57 2.61
CA PRO A 80 -6.82 19.74 1.22
C PRO A 80 -6.31 18.62 0.30
N PHE A 81 -5.96 17.46 0.84
CA PHE A 81 -5.39 16.37 0.08
C PHE A 81 -6.15 15.08 0.33
N SER A 82 -6.63 14.51 -0.77
CA SER A 82 -7.57 13.39 -0.78
C SER A 82 -7.17 12.37 -1.82
N ILE A 83 -7.77 11.19 -1.71
CA ILE A 83 -7.63 10.08 -2.65
C ILE A 83 -8.99 9.76 -3.27
N SER A 84 -8.99 9.03 -4.38
CA SER A 84 -10.23 8.60 -5.03
C SER A 84 -11.05 7.69 -4.11
N GLY A 85 -12.38 7.85 -4.14
CA GLY A 85 -13.33 7.01 -3.43
C GLY A 85 -13.30 5.53 -3.82
N ASP A 86 -12.74 5.20 -5.00
CA ASP A 86 -12.53 3.82 -5.46
C ASP A 86 -11.27 3.16 -4.90
N SER A 87 -10.40 3.94 -4.25
CA SER A 87 -9.19 3.42 -3.62
C SER A 87 -9.55 2.42 -2.52
N ARG A 88 -8.73 1.36 -2.37
CA ARG A 88 -8.97 0.29 -1.40
C ARG A 88 -7.99 0.34 -0.25
N ILE A 89 -8.52 0.27 0.98
CA ILE A 89 -7.79 0.36 2.24
C ILE A 89 -7.70 -1.02 2.86
N VAL A 90 -6.53 -1.39 3.35
CA VAL A 90 -6.41 -2.57 4.22
C VAL A 90 -6.95 -2.20 5.59
N THR A 91 -7.99 -2.89 6.05
CA THR A 91 -8.64 -2.66 7.34
C THR A 91 -8.69 -3.96 8.14
N GLU A 92 -9.10 -3.88 9.41
CA GLU A 92 -9.40 -5.07 10.22
C GLU A 92 -10.54 -5.92 9.63
N GLN A 93 -11.37 -5.34 8.77
CA GLN A 93 -12.47 -6.01 8.07
C GLN A 93 -12.08 -6.49 6.66
N GLY A 94 -10.78 -6.41 6.29
CA GLY A 94 -10.30 -6.72 4.95
C GLY A 94 -10.13 -5.46 4.08
N LEU A 95 -10.18 -5.61 2.76
CA LEU A 95 -9.98 -4.51 1.81
C LEU A 95 -11.29 -3.75 1.54
N LEU A 96 -11.44 -2.58 2.14
CA LEU A 96 -12.63 -1.72 1.96
C LEU A 96 -12.35 -0.60 0.97
N LYS A 97 -13.34 -0.23 0.15
CA LYS A 97 -13.25 1.00 -0.64
C LYS A 97 -13.46 2.22 0.26
N VAL A 98 -12.74 3.30 0.00
CA VAL A 98 -12.90 4.57 0.73
C VAL A 98 -14.35 5.06 0.74
N SER A 99 -15.03 4.96 -0.40
CA SER A 99 -16.45 5.37 -0.55
C SER A 99 -17.42 4.56 0.33
N ASP A 100 -17.05 3.33 0.68
CA ASP A 100 -17.87 2.41 1.46
C ASP A 100 -17.57 2.48 2.98
N MET A 101 -16.52 3.21 3.40
CA MET A 101 -16.09 3.26 4.80
C MET A 101 -16.88 4.24 5.67
N ARG A 102 -17.73 5.09 5.08
CA ARG A 102 -18.57 6.03 5.84
C ARG A 102 -19.57 5.29 6.74
N SER A 103 -19.96 5.91 7.85
CA SER A 103 -21.15 5.50 8.58
C SER A 103 -22.42 5.87 7.80
N GLY A 104 -23.57 5.33 8.22
CA GLY A 104 -24.86 5.71 7.67
C GLY A 104 -25.25 7.18 7.93
N ILE A 105 -24.54 7.88 8.82
CA ILE A 105 -24.79 9.29 9.14
C ILE A 105 -23.69 10.13 8.47
N VAL A 106 -24.07 10.88 7.44
CA VAL A 106 -23.20 11.83 6.76
C VAL A 106 -23.62 13.24 7.14
N GLN A 107 -22.68 14.01 7.69
CA GLN A 107 -22.87 15.37 8.13
C GLN A 107 -22.17 16.34 7.16
N LYS A 108 -22.69 17.56 7.06
CA LYS A 108 -22.09 18.62 6.25
C LYS A 108 -21.15 19.43 7.14
N LEU A 109 -19.87 19.50 6.78
CA LEU A 109 -18.90 20.37 7.47
C LEU A 109 -19.00 21.81 6.95
N ASN A 110 -19.05 21.95 5.62
CA ASN A 110 -19.26 23.23 4.92
C ASN A 110 -19.93 22.96 3.56
N GLU A 111 -20.05 23.97 2.69
CA GLU A 111 -20.73 23.84 1.38
C GLU A 111 -20.22 22.67 0.53
N ASP A 112 -18.92 22.43 0.57
CA ASP A 112 -18.22 21.48 -0.30
C ASP A 112 -17.78 20.20 0.41
N VAL A 113 -17.64 20.24 1.74
CA VAL A 113 -17.08 19.15 2.54
C VAL A 113 -18.16 18.47 3.38
N LYS A 114 -18.24 17.15 3.25
CA LYS A 114 -19.01 16.26 4.11
C LYS A 114 -18.07 15.43 4.97
N TYR A 115 -18.59 14.96 6.08
CA TYR A 115 -17.87 14.03 6.95
C TYR A 115 -18.80 12.98 7.54
N SER A 116 -18.21 11.88 7.97
CA SER A 116 -18.84 10.87 8.79
C SER A 116 -17.86 10.44 9.87
N ASP A 117 -18.34 10.37 11.11
CA ASP A 117 -17.59 9.67 12.14
C ASP A 117 -17.52 8.19 11.77
N ILE A 118 -16.36 7.59 11.99
CA ILE A 118 -16.09 6.18 11.75
C ILE A 118 -15.26 5.64 12.91
N SER A 119 -15.21 4.33 13.07
CA SER A 119 -14.29 3.66 14.01
C SER A 119 -13.86 2.37 13.34
N ILE A 120 -12.87 2.48 12.46
CA ILE A 120 -12.36 1.36 11.68
C ILE A 120 -10.85 1.32 11.87
N ARG A 121 -10.31 0.17 12.27
CA ARG A 121 -8.86 0.01 12.30
C ARG A 121 -8.33 -0.23 10.90
N VAL A 122 -7.44 0.66 10.45
CA VAL A 122 -6.75 0.58 9.16
C VAL A 122 -5.31 0.13 9.36
N ALA A 123 -4.76 -0.59 8.39
CA ALA A 123 -3.36 -0.95 8.42
C ALA A 123 -2.52 0.32 8.24
N SER A 124 -1.63 0.54 9.20
CA SER A 124 -0.53 1.48 9.14
C SER A 124 0.76 0.68 9.17
N ASP A 125 1.84 1.40 9.03
CA ASP A 125 3.19 0.94 9.17
C ASP A 125 3.62 0.35 10.51
N ASP A 126 3.10 0.91 11.60
CA ASP A 126 3.37 0.52 12.98
C ASP A 126 2.27 -0.38 13.55
N GLY A 127 1.46 -0.99 12.67
CA GLY A 127 0.33 -1.83 13.01
C GLY A 127 -0.99 -1.16 12.68
N THR A 128 -2.07 -1.62 13.29
CA THR A 128 -3.40 -1.07 12.97
C THR A 128 -3.67 0.20 13.76
N LYS A 129 -4.09 1.27 13.08
CA LYS A 129 -4.53 2.53 13.69
C LYS A 129 -6.02 2.72 13.51
N GLU A 130 -6.68 3.32 14.49
CA GLU A 130 -8.09 3.66 14.37
C GLU A 130 -8.26 4.93 13.53
N ALA A 131 -9.05 4.80 12.48
CA ALA A 131 -9.59 5.91 11.74
C ALA A 131 -10.90 6.37 12.36
N THR A 132 -10.98 7.66 12.68
CA THR A 132 -12.10 8.24 13.43
C THR A 132 -13.03 9.11 12.59
N CYS A 133 -12.57 9.56 11.41
CA CYS A 133 -13.32 10.47 10.55
C CYS A 133 -13.10 10.12 9.08
N TRP A 134 -14.18 10.09 8.33
CA TRP A 134 -14.21 10.01 6.88
C TRP A 134 -14.58 11.38 6.32
N LEU A 135 -13.87 11.86 5.31
CA LEU A 135 -14.09 13.16 4.67
C LEU A 135 -14.39 12.97 3.17
N ASP A 136 -15.36 13.73 2.68
CA ASP A 136 -15.70 13.86 1.25
C ASP A 136 -15.64 15.34 0.88
N GLU A 137 -14.60 15.71 0.13
CA GLU A 137 -14.36 17.07 -0.37
C GLU A 137 -15.03 17.34 -1.73
N GLY A 138 -15.92 16.44 -2.17
CA GLY A 138 -16.56 16.54 -3.48
C GLY A 138 -15.63 16.20 -4.64
N VAL A 139 -15.87 16.85 -5.77
CA VAL A 139 -15.14 16.57 -7.02
C VAL A 139 -13.85 17.38 -7.05
N ARG A 140 -12.72 16.69 -7.24
CA ARG A 140 -11.38 17.27 -7.37
C ARG A 140 -10.68 16.70 -8.59
N ASP A 141 -9.72 17.44 -9.12
CA ASP A 141 -8.78 16.90 -10.11
C ASP A 141 -7.91 15.82 -9.46
N LEU A 142 -7.74 14.73 -10.20
CA LEU A 142 -6.94 13.58 -9.76
C LEU A 142 -5.67 13.47 -10.57
N TYR A 143 -4.61 13.07 -9.88
CA TYR A 143 -3.32 12.72 -10.40
C TYR A 143 -3.07 11.23 -10.15
N ARG A 144 -2.78 10.48 -11.23
CA ARG A 144 -2.50 9.05 -11.15
C ARG A 144 -1.01 8.80 -11.00
N VAL A 145 -0.61 8.23 -9.88
CA VAL A 145 0.73 7.67 -9.70
C VAL A 145 0.67 6.17 -9.98
N SER A 146 1.50 5.69 -10.91
CA SER A 146 1.58 4.28 -11.28
C SER A 146 2.97 3.71 -11.06
N THR A 147 3.03 2.50 -10.53
CA THR A 147 4.28 1.74 -10.37
C THR A 147 4.51 0.83 -11.58
N LYS A 148 5.77 0.45 -11.84
CA LYS A 148 6.12 -0.54 -12.88
C LYS A 148 5.46 -1.90 -12.69
N ARG A 149 4.98 -2.21 -11.49
CA ARG A 149 4.31 -3.48 -11.15
C ARG A 149 2.80 -3.43 -11.40
N GLY A 150 2.28 -2.31 -11.91
CA GLY A 150 0.86 -2.14 -12.25
C GLY A 150 -0.03 -1.69 -11.09
N HIS A 151 0.53 -1.45 -9.90
CA HIS A 151 -0.21 -0.76 -8.83
C HIS A 151 -0.30 0.73 -9.16
N TYR A 152 -1.43 1.33 -8.84
CA TYR A 152 -1.64 2.76 -8.98
C TYR A 152 -2.43 3.32 -7.81
N ILE A 153 -2.31 4.63 -7.62
CA ILE A 153 -3.14 5.44 -6.73
C ILE A 153 -3.62 6.66 -7.51
N ASP A 154 -4.90 7.00 -7.34
CA ASP A 154 -5.50 8.22 -7.85
C ASP A 154 -5.74 9.15 -6.65
N CYS A 155 -5.07 10.29 -6.63
CA CYS A 155 -5.11 11.24 -5.53
C CYS A 155 -5.03 12.69 -6.01
N THR A 156 -5.32 13.67 -5.16
CA THR A 156 -5.14 15.07 -5.52
C THR A 156 -3.65 15.37 -5.78
N PRO A 157 -3.30 16.33 -6.67
CA PRO A 157 -1.90 16.60 -7.04
C PRO A 157 -0.97 16.87 -5.86
N ASN A 158 -1.48 17.55 -4.82
CA ASN A 158 -0.80 17.91 -3.58
C ASN A 158 -0.78 16.78 -2.53
N HIS A 159 -1.40 15.62 -2.81
CA HIS A 159 -1.41 14.50 -1.88
C HIS A 159 0.02 13.97 -1.71
N LYS A 160 0.44 13.84 -0.45
CA LYS A 160 1.82 13.44 -0.16
C LYS A 160 1.93 11.93 -0.23
N LEU A 161 2.89 11.48 -1.02
CA LEU A 161 3.27 10.09 -1.12
C LEU A 161 4.67 9.92 -0.59
N ARG A 162 4.89 8.79 0.06
CA ARG A 162 6.20 8.44 0.55
C ARG A 162 7.05 7.86 -0.56
N VAL A 163 8.22 8.44 -0.79
CA VAL A 163 9.15 8.04 -1.84
C VAL A 163 10.51 7.72 -1.23
N ILE A 164 11.21 6.74 -1.81
CA ILE A 164 12.60 6.43 -1.48
C ILE A 164 13.49 7.26 -2.41
N ASP A 165 14.35 8.10 -1.85
CA ASP A 165 15.31 8.90 -2.61
C ASP A 165 16.51 8.06 -3.10
N VAL A 166 17.41 8.69 -3.86
CA VAL A 166 18.61 8.04 -4.41
C VAL A 166 19.58 7.51 -3.34
N ASN A 167 19.48 8.02 -2.12
CA ASN A 167 20.30 7.61 -0.99
C ASN A 167 19.61 6.52 -0.14
N GLY A 168 18.41 6.06 -0.53
CA GLY A 168 17.62 5.09 0.21
C GLY A 168 16.85 5.69 1.38
N ASN A 169 16.81 7.02 1.52
CA ASN A 169 16.04 7.67 2.58
C ASN A 169 14.58 7.81 2.16
N TYR A 170 13.68 7.69 3.12
CA TYR A 170 12.30 8.04 2.88
C TYR A 170 12.08 9.54 2.99
N ILE A 171 11.40 10.07 1.98
CA ILE A 171 11.01 11.47 1.90
C ILE A 171 9.54 11.58 1.52
N TRP A 172 8.91 12.66 1.97
CA TRP A 172 7.57 13.05 1.53
C TRP A 172 7.67 13.91 0.27
N ARG A 173 6.85 13.59 -0.72
CA ARG A 173 6.73 14.34 -1.98
C ARG A 173 5.26 14.42 -2.36
N GLU A 174 4.85 15.52 -2.97
CA GLU A 174 3.51 15.59 -3.56
C GLU A 174 3.41 14.65 -4.76
N ALA A 175 2.22 14.13 -5.04
CA ALA A 175 1.98 13.21 -6.14
C ALA A 175 2.45 13.80 -7.49
N GLN A 176 2.22 15.09 -7.70
CA GLN A 176 2.63 15.82 -8.90
C GLN A 176 4.15 16.01 -9.05
N GLU A 177 4.93 15.94 -7.97
CA GLU A 177 6.38 16.14 -7.99
C GLU A 177 7.15 14.90 -8.47
N GLN A 178 6.45 13.79 -8.73
CA GLN A 178 7.09 12.49 -8.99
C GLN A 178 7.68 12.31 -10.39
N TYR A 179 7.53 13.28 -11.31
CA TYR A 179 8.10 13.21 -12.68
C TYR A 179 9.62 12.98 -12.74
N ASN A 180 10.36 13.24 -11.65
CA ASN A 180 11.82 13.13 -11.59
C ASN A 180 12.35 11.97 -10.74
N LEU A 181 11.49 11.21 -10.06
CA LEU A 181 11.93 10.08 -9.25
C LEU A 181 11.62 8.82 -10.03
N LEU A 182 12.65 8.36 -10.74
CA LEU A 182 12.68 7.04 -11.32
C LEU A 182 12.33 6.05 -10.21
N ILE A 183 11.11 5.50 -10.28
CA ILE A 183 10.70 4.33 -9.51
C ILE A 183 11.59 3.19 -10.06
N TYR A 184 12.83 3.15 -9.59
CA TYR A 184 13.89 2.29 -10.10
C TYR A 184 13.96 1.01 -9.28
N GLN A 185 13.90 -0.08 -10.06
CA GLN A 185 14.46 -1.42 -9.87
C GLN A 185 13.78 -2.34 -8.86
#